data_AF-A0A7Z0DBK6-F1
#
_entry.id   AF-A0A7Z0DBK6-F1
#
_cell.length_a   1.000
_cell.length_b   1.000
_cell.length_c   1.000
_cell.angle_alpha   90.00
_cell.angle_beta   90.00
_cell.angle_gamma   90.00
#
_symmetry.space_group_name_H-M   'P 1'
#
loop_
_entity.id
_entity.type
_entity.pdbx_description
1 polymer ?
#
loop_
_entity_poly.entity_id
_entity_poly.type
_entity_poly.pdbx_seq_one_letter_code
_entity_poly.pdbx_strand_id
1 'polypeptide(L)'
;MTNPPGRPNFEPPAAPPAAPRRTGVWATAPRAGTVVGEPPAGPERVGRGLLFALPALVVGAAVAVAIWSLGYIASIAAVVIAAGAVVLYARGAGRPPERGVAALVGLIVVGLVGTFLACIGADLSAYYDAESAQIDYGRAEFLAVNLVNPDVLGGYLPDALIFLLLGALGAGGTLFRLMRRDSHPTADPAR
;
A
#
# COMPACT_ATOMS: atom_id res chain seq x y z
N MET A 1 -73.18 45.72 -49.02
CA MET A 1 -72.42 46.63 -48.15
C MET A 1 -71.01 46.72 -48.70
N THR A 2 -70.68 47.86 -49.29
CA THR A 2 -69.47 48.17 -50.06
C THR A 2 -68.31 48.55 -49.12
N ASN A 3 -67.15 47.93 -49.29
CA ASN A 3 -65.93 48.20 -48.54
C ASN A 3 -65.27 49.51 -49.06
N PRO A 4 -64.90 50.49 -48.20
CA PRO A 4 -64.33 51.76 -48.66
C PRO A 4 -62.87 51.62 -49.17
N PRO A 5 -62.47 52.38 -50.21
CA PRO A 5 -61.10 52.42 -50.69
C PRO A 5 -60.26 53.42 -49.89
N GLY A 6 -58.99 53.08 -49.67
CA GLY A 6 -57.96 54.04 -49.28
C GLY A 6 -57.34 53.82 -47.90
N ARG A 7 -56.36 52.91 -47.83
CA ARG A 7 -55.21 53.10 -46.94
C ARG A 7 -53.93 52.90 -47.75
N PRO A 8 -52.98 53.85 -47.73
CA PRO A 8 -51.71 53.71 -48.43
C PRO A 8 -50.89 52.57 -47.81
N ASN A 9 -50.29 51.73 -48.66
CA ASN A 9 -49.35 50.69 -48.24
C ASN A 9 -48.12 51.37 -47.62
N PHE A 10 -47.98 51.27 -46.30
CA PHE A 10 -46.72 51.54 -45.63
C PHE A 10 -45.82 50.32 -45.83
N GLU A 11 -44.87 50.42 -46.76
CA GLU A 11 -43.83 49.42 -46.97
C GLU A 11 -42.73 49.66 -45.91
N PRO A 12 -42.45 48.72 -44.99
CA PRO A 12 -41.34 48.85 -44.07
C PRO A 12 -40.01 48.83 -44.84
N PRO A 13 -39.02 49.68 -44.48
CA PRO A 13 -37.73 49.70 -45.17
C PRO A 13 -37.03 48.34 -45.08
N ALA A 14 -36.45 47.92 -46.20
CA ALA A 14 -35.73 46.65 -46.34
C ALA A 14 -34.66 46.49 -45.24
N ALA A 15 -34.71 45.37 -44.53
CA ALA A 15 -33.71 45.03 -43.52
C ALA A 15 -32.30 44.97 -44.16
N PRO A 16 -31.26 45.52 -43.52
CA PRO A 16 -29.90 45.43 -44.04
C PRO A 16 -29.42 43.98 -44.10
N PRO A 17 -28.56 43.62 -45.08
CA PRO A 17 -28.08 42.26 -45.24
C PRO A 17 -27.37 41.78 -43.98
N ALA A 18 -27.75 40.59 -43.52
CA ALA A 18 -27.19 39.97 -42.33
C ALA A 18 -25.66 39.81 -42.47
N ALA A 19 -24.91 40.42 -41.53
CA ALA A 19 -23.47 40.21 -41.43
C ALA A 19 -23.15 38.72 -41.23
N PRO A 20 -22.08 38.19 -41.84
CA PRO A 20 -21.71 36.79 -41.69
C PRO A 20 -21.42 36.50 -40.21
N ARG A 21 -22.13 35.52 -39.64
CA ARG A 21 -21.87 35.02 -38.28
C ARG A 21 -20.45 34.47 -38.23
N ARG A 22 -19.57 35.17 -37.53
CA ARG A 22 -18.25 34.66 -37.15
C ARG A 22 -18.47 33.48 -36.19
N THR A 23 -18.42 32.26 -36.71
CA THR A 23 -18.28 31.05 -35.89
C THR A 23 -16.91 31.09 -35.24
N GLY A 24 -16.84 31.73 -34.06
CA GLY A 24 -15.69 31.68 -33.19
C GLY A 24 -15.53 30.27 -32.64
N VAL A 25 -14.92 29.39 -33.43
CA VAL A 25 -14.20 28.25 -32.88
C VAL A 25 -13.04 28.86 -32.10
N TRP A 26 -13.10 28.76 -30.78
CA TRP A 26 -11.95 29.02 -29.94
C TRP A 26 -10.87 28.04 -30.37
N ALA A 27 -9.99 28.47 -31.27
CA ALA A 27 -8.76 27.75 -31.59
C ALA A 27 -7.89 27.81 -30.33
N THR A 28 -8.10 26.85 -29.44
CA THR A 28 -7.11 26.52 -28.43
C THR A 28 -5.91 25.99 -29.20
N ALA A 29 -4.87 26.82 -29.32
CA ALA A 29 -3.60 26.37 -29.84
C ALA A 29 -3.20 25.10 -29.06
N PRO A 30 -2.81 23.99 -29.72
CA PRO A 30 -2.33 22.83 -29.00
C PRO A 30 -1.07 23.27 -28.26
N ARG A 31 -1.21 23.44 -26.94
CA ARG A 31 -0.06 23.59 -26.06
C ARG A 31 0.70 22.28 -26.24
N ALA A 32 1.85 22.35 -26.90
CA ALA A 32 2.81 21.27 -26.96
C ALA A 32 3.27 21.01 -25.52
N GLY A 33 2.44 20.30 -24.76
CA GLY A 33 2.85 19.65 -23.54
C GLY A 33 3.79 18.57 -23.99
N THR A 34 5.08 18.78 -23.76
CA THR A 34 6.05 17.71 -23.67
C THR A 34 5.50 16.75 -22.62
N VAL A 35 4.77 15.72 -23.06
CA VAL A 35 4.51 14.56 -22.24
C VAL A 35 5.89 13.95 -22.07
N VAL A 36 6.56 14.30 -20.97
CA VAL A 36 7.72 13.57 -20.51
C VAL A 36 7.17 12.18 -20.23
N GLY A 37 7.28 11.29 -21.23
CA GLY A 37 6.93 9.90 -21.05
C GLY A 37 7.69 9.40 -19.83
N GLU A 38 6.95 8.90 -18.85
CA GLU A 38 7.53 8.17 -17.72
C GLU A 38 8.58 7.21 -18.31
N PRO A 39 9.86 7.30 -17.91
CA PRO A 39 10.87 6.42 -18.48
C PRO A 39 10.40 4.97 -18.33
N PRO A 40 10.57 4.12 -19.36
CA PRO A 40 10.06 2.76 -19.35
C PRO A 40 10.51 2.09 -18.06
N ALA A 41 9.55 1.57 -17.29
CA ALA A 41 9.82 0.89 -16.03
C ALA A 41 10.88 -0.18 -16.30
N GLY A 42 12.11 0.06 -15.80
CA GLY A 42 13.22 -0.85 -16.00
C GLY A 42 12.90 -2.24 -15.44
N PRO A 43 13.70 -3.26 -15.81
CA PRO A 43 13.49 -4.62 -15.28
C PRO A 43 13.46 -4.63 -13.76
N GLU A 44 12.55 -5.42 -13.18
CA GLU A 44 12.35 -5.55 -11.73
C GLU A 44 13.67 -5.83 -11.01
N ARG A 45 14.06 -4.95 -10.09
CA ARG A 45 15.30 -5.11 -9.33
C ARG A 45 15.04 -5.85 -8.02
N VAL A 46 14.74 -7.15 -8.10
CA VAL A 46 14.30 -7.98 -6.96
C VAL A 46 15.25 -7.87 -5.76
N GLY A 47 16.56 -8.04 -5.96
CA GLY A 47 17.53 -7.97 -4.87
C GLY A 47 17.57 -6.61 -4.15
N ARG A 48 17.43 -5.52 -4.91
CA ARG A 48 17.34 -4.16 -4.33
C ARG A 48 16.02 -3.95 -3.62
N GLY A 49 14.92 -4.47 -4.16
CA GLY A 49 13.61 -4.47 -3.50
C GLY A 49 13.64 -5.18 -2.14
N LEU A 50 14.22 -6.39 -2.08
CA LEU A 50 14.34 -7.15 -0.83
C LEU A 50 15.20 -6.41 0.19
N LEU A 51 16.33 -5.84 -0.22
CA LEU A 51 17.18 -5.05 0.67
C LEU A 51 16.44 -3.85 1.25
N PHE A 52 15.64 -3.16 0.43
CA PHE A 52 14.80 -2.06 0.88
C PHE A 52 13.67 -2.52 1.80
N ALA A 53 13.21 -3.76 1.73
CA ALA A 53 12.17 -4.28 2.62
C ALA A 53 12.68 -4.57 4.05
N LEU A 54 13.98 -4.85 4.24
CA LEU A 54 14.55 -5.22 5.54
C LEU A 54 14.29 -4.21 6.67
N PRO A 55 14.44 -2.88 6.48
CA PRO A 55 14.13 -1.91 7.53
C PRO A 55 12.67 -1.99 8.02
N ALA A 56 11.72 -2.35 7.14
CA ALA A 56 10.32 -2.51 7.56
C ALA A 56 10.14 -3.69 8.53
N LEU A 57 10.91 -4.77 8.34
CA LEU A 57 10.93 -5.90 9.27
C LEU A 57 11.52 -5.48 10.63
N VAL A 58 12.66 -4.79 10.63
CA VAL A 58 13.32 -4.35 11.88
C VAL A 58 12.44 -3.37 12.66
N VAL A 59 11.94 -2.32 12.00
CA VAL A 59 11.09 -1.31 12.63
C VAL A 59 9.78 -1.92 13.10
N GLY A 60 9.15 -2.74 12.25
CA GLY A 60 7.91 -3.39 12.62
C GLY A 60 8.06 -4.40 13.75
N ALA A 61 9.19 -5.11 13.83
CA ALA A 61 9.51 -6.00 14.96
C ALA A 61 9.66 -5.22 16.27
N ALA A 62 10.40 -4.09 16.25
CA ALA A 62 10.56 -3.24 17.43
C ALA A 62 9.21 -2.69 17.92
N VAL A 63 8.36 -2.24 16.99
CA VAL A 63 7.00 -1.79 17.29
C VAL A 63 6.14 -2.93 17.83
N ALA A 64 6.24 -4.14 17.26
CA ALA A 64 5.51 -5.31 17.73
C ALA A 64 5.84 -5.65 19.18
N VAL A 65 7.14 -5.72 19.52
CA VAL A 65 7.60 -5.99 20.89
C VAL A 65 7.11 -4.90 21.84
N ALA A 66 7.22 -3.63 21.47
CA ALA A 66 6.75 -2.53 22.32
C ALA A 66 5.24 -2.60 22.60
N ILE A 67 4.43 -2.92 21.59
CA ILE A 67 2.98 -3.09 21.74
C ILE A 67 2.65 -4.33 22.56
N TRP A 68 3.36 -5.44 22.32
CA TRP A 68 3.21 -6.70 23.05
C TRP A 68 3.46 -6.51 24.55
N SER A 69 4.55 -5.83 24.91
CA SER A 69 4.90 -5.54 26.31
C SER A 69 3.87 -4.67 27.04
N LEU A 70 2.95 -4.01 26.33
CA LEU A 70 1.85 -3.23 26.91
C LEU A 70 0.58 -4.08 27.13
N GLY A 71 0.61 -5.38 26.85
CA GLY A 71 -0.53 -6.29 26.99
C GLY A 71 -1.57 -6.18 25.86
N TYR A 72 -1.23 -5.49 24.77
CA TYR A 72 -2.07 -5.42 23.58
C TYR A 72 -1.71 -6.52 22.59
N ILE A 73 -2.71 -6.96 21.83
CA ILE A 73 -2.51 -7.94 20.76
C ILE A 73 -1.57 -7.29 19.71
N ALA A 74 -0.33 -7.79 19.58
CA ALA A 74 0.66 -7.24 18.65
C ALA A 74 0.34 -7.47 17.17
N SER A 75 -0.85 -7.98 16.87
CA SER A 75 -1.27 -8.34 15.53
C SER A 75 -1.44 -7.13 14.59
N ILE A 76 -1.58 -5.92 15.13
CA ILE A 76 -1.49 -4.66 14.36
C ILE A 76 -0.09 -4.50 13.75
N ALA A 77 0.97 -4.89 14.46
CA ALA A 77 2.33 -4.77 13.95
C ALA A 77 2.60 -5.72 12.78
N ALA A 78 1.92 -6.88 12.72
CA ALA A 78 2.01 -7.78 11.56
C ALA A 78 1.55 -7.10 10.27
N VAL A 79 0.48 -6.30 10.33
CA VAL A 79 0.01 -5.50 9.19
C VAL A 79 1.05 -4.45 8.81
N VAL A 80 1.65 -3.77 9.80
CA VAL A 80 2.69 -2.74 9.55
C VAL A 80 3.93 -3.34 8.92
N ILE A 81 4.43 -4.49 9.41
CA ILE A 81 5.56 -5.22 8.85
C ILE A 81 5.26 -5.58 7.40
N ALA A 82 4.13 -6.24 7.16
CA ALA A 82 3.77 -6.76 5.84
C ALA A 82 3.53 -5.63 4.82
N ALA A 83 2.73 -4.63 5.17
CA ALA A 83 2.46 -3.49 4.31
C ALA A 83 3.73 -2.66 4.07
N GLY A 84 4.52 -2.43 5.12
CA GLY A 84 5.79 -1.71 5.04
C GLY A 84 6.78 -2.42 4.11
N ALA A 85 6.92 -3.75 4.26
CA ALA A 85 7.81 -4.56 3.42
C ALA A 85 7.39 -4.49 1.94
N VAL A 86 6.09 -4.60 1.65
CA VAL A 86 5.57 -4.52 0.26
C VAL A 86 5.80 -3.12 -0.34
N VAL A 87 5.54 -2.05 0.42
CA VAL A 87 5.73 -0.67 -0.05
C VAL A 87 7.21 -0.36 -0.28
N LEU A 88 8.08 -0.73 0.66
CA LEU A 88 9.51 -0.49 0.53
C LEU A 88 10.12 -1.38 -0.57
N TYR A 89 9.64 -2.62 -0.72
CA TYR A 89 10.03 -3.48 -1.83
C TYR A 89 9.72 -2.81 -3.17
N ALA A 90 8.48 -2.34 -3.39
CA ALA A 90 8.10 -1.71 -4.64
C ALA A 90 8.95 -0.47 -4.94
N ARG A 91 9.24 0.34 -3.91
CA ARG A 91 10.15 1.49 -4.01
C ARG A 91 11.58 1.09 -4.38
N GLY A 92 12.12 0.02 -3.79
CA GLY A 92 13.47 -0.46 -4.07
C GLY A 92 13.60 -1.18 -5.41
N ALA A 93 12.57 -1.93 -5.80
CA ALA A 93 12.49 -2.69 -7.04
C ALA A 93 12.18 -1.82 -8.26
N GLY A 94 11.60 -0.63 -8.03
CA GLY A 94 11.22 0.34 -9.06
C GLY A 94 9.86 0.06 -9.72
N ARG A 95 9.18 -1.01 -9.32
CA ARG A 95 7.86 -1.43 -9.81
C ARG A 95 7.23 -2.42 -8.81
N PRO A 96 5.94 -2.76 -8.93
CA PRO A 96 5.30 -3.75 -8.06
C PRO A 96 5.96 -5.12 -8.16
N PRO A 97 5.87 -5.95 -7.11
CA PRO A 97 6.40 -7.32 -7.16
C PRO A 97 5.59 -8.16 -8.16
N GLU A 98 6.26 -8.66 -9.20
CA GLU A 98 5.72 -9.68 -10.10
C GLU A 98 6.62 -10.92 -10.10
N ARG A 99 7.93 -10.74 -10.34
CA ARG A 99 8.91 -11.83 -10.33
C ARG A 99 9.42 -12.12 -8.93
N GLY A 100 9.53 -11.09 -8.09
CA GLY A 100 10.02 -11.23 -6.71
C GLY A 100 8.96 -11.58 -5.67
N VAL A 101 7.70 -11.81 -6.06
CA VAL A 101 6.59 -12.06 -5.11
C VAL A 101 6.92 -13.21 -4.16
N ALA A 102 7.39 -14.35 -4.67
CA ALA A 102 7.70 -15.51 -3.84
C ALA A 102 8.80 -15.20 -2.81
N ALA A 103 9.87 -14.52 -3.23
CA ALA A 103 10.96 -14.13 -2.34
C ALA A 103 10.51 -13.09 -1.30
N LEU A 104 9.67 -12.13 -1.70
CA LEU A 104 9.11 -11.13 -0.80
C LEU A 104 8.17 -11.75 0.24
N VAL A 105 7.28 -12.65 -0.18
CA VAL A 105 6.39 -13.38 0.74
C VAL A 105 7.22 -14.22 1.70
N GLY A 106 8.23 -14.95 1.21
CA GLY A 106 9.15 -15.70 2.07
C GLY A 106 9.84 -14.81 3.10
N LEU A 107 10.33 -13.63 2.68
CA LEU A 107 10.93 -12.65 3.58
C LEU A 107 9.96 -12.15 4.64
N ILE A 108 8.72 -11.83 4.26
CA ILE A 108 7.67 -11.39 5.20
C ILE A 108 7.37 -12.49 6.21
N VAL A 109 7.20 -13.74 5.77
CA VAL A 109 6.92 -14.87 6.68
C VAL A 109 8.06 -15.06 7.67
N VAL A 110 9.32 -15.05 7.20
CA VAL A 110 10.49 -15.14 8.09
C VAL A 110 10.53 -13.96 9.06
N GLY A 111 10.24 -12.75 8.60
CA GLY A 111 10.16 -11.55 9.44
C GLY A 111 9.06 -11.64 10.50
N LEU A 112 7.89 -12.15 10.15
CA LEU A 112 6.78 -12.36 11.08
C LEU A 112 7.13 -13.41 12.13
N VAL A 113 7.69 -14.56 11.73
CA VAL A 113 8.14 -15.60 12.67
C VAL A 113 9.20 -15.07 13.61
N GLY A 114 10.23 -14.38 13.09
CA GLY A 114 11.28 -13.79 13.90
C GLY A 114 10.75 -12.72 14.87
N THR A 115 9.79 -11.92 14.43
CA THR A 115 9.13 -10.92 15.29
C THR A 115 8.32 -11.60 16.39
N PHE A 116 7.58 -12.66 16.08
CA PHE A 116 6.79 -13.38 17.05
C PHE A 116 7.67 -14.04 18.13
N LEU A 117 8.78 -14.66 17.72
CA LEU A 117 9.79 -15.18 18.65
C LEU A 117 10.42 -14.08 19.51
N ALA A 118 10.60 -12.87 18.98
CA ALA A 118 11.07 -11.74 19.76
C ALA A 118 10.06 -11.30 20.83
N CYS A 119 8.75 -11.35 20.54
CA CYS A 119 7.70 -11.11 21.53
C CYS A 119 7.72 -12.15 22.65
N ILE A 120 7.80 -13.44 22.31
CA ILE A 120 7.94 -14.53 23.29
C ILE A 120 9.21 -14.34 24.14
N GLY A 121 10.32 -13.96 23.50
CA GLY A 121 11.56 -13.65 24.21
C GLY A 121 11.44 -12.48 25.18
N ALA A 122 10.62 -11.48 24.87
CA ALA A 122 10.33 -10.38 25.78
C ALA A 122 9.56 -10.85 27.02
N ASP A 123 8.53 -11.69 26.84
CA ASP A 123 7.78 -12.29 27.95
C ASP A 123 8.66 -13.19 28.82
N LEU A 124 9.47 -14.04 28.19
CA LEU A 124 10.41 -14.91 28.90
C LEU A 124 11.46 -14.10 29.66
N SER A 125 11.95 -13.01 29.09
CA SER A 125 12.88 -12.11 29.80
C SER A 125 12.20 -11.46 31.00
N ALA A 126 10.95 -11.02 30.86
CA ALA A 126 10.19 -10.43 31.96
C ALA A 126 9.91 -11.46 33.07
N TYR A 127 9.58 -12.70 32.70
CA TYR A 127 9.40 -13.81 33.64
C TYR A 127 10.69 -14.14 34.37
N TYR A 128 11.82 -14.22 33.66
CA TYR A 128 13.13 -14.42 34.27
C TYR A 128 13.44 -13.34 35.30
N ASP A 129 13.11 -12.07 35.00
CA ASP A 129 13.38 -10.97 35.92
C ASP A 129 12.55 -11.05 37.20
N ALA A 130 11.33 -11.56 37.10
CA ALA A 130 10.47 -11.79 38.26
C ALA A 130 10.90 -13.01 39.10
N GLU A 131 11.32 -14.10 38.45
CA GLU A 131 11.54 -15.41 39.09
C GLU A 131 13.01 -15.84 39.14
N SER A 132 13.94 -14.93 38.86
CA SER A 132 15.39 -15.24 38.76
C SER A 132 15.98 -15.98 39.97
N ALA A 133 15.41 -15.80 41.16
CA ALA A 133 15.84 -16.50 42.37
C ALA A 133 15.53 -18.01 42.38
N GLN A 134 14.62 -18.47 41.51
CA GLN A 134 14.19 -19.86 41.37
C GLN A 134 14.75 -20.52 40.09
N ILE A 135 15.58 -19.82 39.31
CA ILE A 135 16.11 -20.29 38.03
C ILE A 135 17.62 -20.54 38.19
N ASP A 136 18.03 -21.79 38.01
CA ASP A 136 19.40 -22.24 38.28
C ASP A 136 20.45 -21.87 37.21
N TYR A 137 20.01 -21.32 36.07
CA TYR A 137 20.88 -20.97 34.94
C TYR A 137 20.66 -19.53 34.47
N GLY A 138 21.65 -19.00 33.75
CA GLY A 138 21.65 -17.60 33.33
C GLY A 138 20.56 -17.27 32.30
N ARG A 139 20.18 -15.98 32.22
CA ARG A 139 19.13 -15.48 31.32
C ARG A 139 19.27 -15.96 29.87
N ALA A 140 20.48 -15.92 29.31
CA ALA A 140 20.71 -16.31 27.93
C ALA A 140 20.37 -17.80 27.67
N GLU A 141 20.74 -18.67 28.62
CA GLU A 141 20.40 -20.09 28.57
C GLU A 141 18.90 -20.30 28.76
N PHE A 142 18.28 -19.57 29.67
CA PHE A 142 16.83 -19.61 29.89
C PHE A 142 16.03 -19.23 28.66
N LEU A 143 16.40 -18.14 28.00
CA LEU A 143 15.79 -17.75 26.73
C LEU A 143 16.02 -18.83 25.66
N ALA A 144 17.26 -19.31 25.50
CA ALA A 144 17.60 -20.27 24.45
C ALA A 144 16.82 -21.59 24.56
N VAL A 145 16.66 -22.12 25.77
CA VAL A 145 15.93 -23.38 26.01
C VAL A 145 14.42 -23.20 25.86
N ASN A 146 13.86 -22.09 26.36
CA ASN A 146 12.41 -21.88 26.36
C ASN A 146 11.85 -21.33 25.05
N LEU A 147 12.63 -20.59 24.25
CA LEU A 147 12.16 -20.06 22.95
C LEU A 147 11.77 -21.15 21.95
N VAL A 148 12.36 -22.34 22.09
CA VAL A 148 12.11 -23.49 21.20
C VAL A 148 11.39 -24.62 21.90
N ASN A 149 10.98 -24.42 23.16
CA ASN A 149 10.27 -25.43 23.94
C ASN A 149 8.83 -25.55 23.39
N PRO A 150 8.41 -26.75 22.92
CA PRO A 150 7.09 -26.95 22.34
C PRO A 150 5.94 -26.68 23.31
N ASP A 151 6.13 -26.89 24.62
CA ASP A 151 5.10 -26.61 25.62
C ASP A 151 4.89 -25.10 25.79
N VAL A 152 5.98 -24.33 25.80
CA VAL A 152 5.94 -22.86 25.83
C VAL A 152 5.31 -22.35 24.53
N LEU A 153 5.83 -22.77 23.38
CA LEU A 153 5.32 -22.36 22.06
C LEU A 153 3.86 -22.75 21.84
N GLY A 154 3.43 -23.89 22.38
CA GLY A 154 2.05 -24.36 22.32
C GLY A 154 1.07 -23.39 22.99
N GLY A 155 1.47 -22.75 24.09
CA GLY A 155 0.70 -21.70 24.75
C GLY A 155 0.48 -20.46 23.88
N TYR A 156 1.46 -20.13 23.04
CA TYR A 156 1.42 -18.96 22.15
C TYR A 156 0.78 -19.24 20.78
N LEU A 157 0.43 -20.50 20.48
CA LEU A 157 -0.08 -20.89 19.17
C LEU A 157 -1.33 -20.10 18.71
N PRO A 158 -2.35 -19.84 19.56
CA PRO A 158 -3.50 -19.03 19.16
C PRO A 158 -3.10 -17.61 18.72
N ASP A 159 -2.19 -16.96 19.45
CA ASP A 159 -1.69 -15.63 19.13
C ASP A 159 -0.87 -15.63 17.84
N ALA A 160 -0.07 -16.68 17.63
CA ALA A 160 0.70 -16.88 16.39
C ALA A 160 -0.22 -16.94 15.17
N LEU A 161 -1.34 -17.66 15.27
CA LEU A 161 -2.31 -17.80 14.17
C LEU A 161 -2.94 -16.46 13.81
N ILE A 162 -3.37 -15.68 14.81
CA ILE A 162 -3.95 -14.35 14.61
C ILE A 162 -2.89 -13.39 14.01
N PHE A 163 -1.67 -13.44 14.53
CA PHE A 163 -0.54 -12.64 14.06
C PHE A 163 -0.22 -12.93 12.58
N LEU A 164 -0.13 -14.21 12.21
CA LEU A 164 0.12 -14.64 10.83
C LEU A 164 -1.05 -14.29 9.91
N LEU A 165 -2.28 -14.48 10.35
CA LEU A 165 -3.48 -14.14 9.58
C LEU A 165 -3.51 -12.65 9.26
N LEU A 166 -3.25 -11.79 10.25
CA LEU A 166 -3.22 -10.34 10.06
C LEU A 166 -2.02 -9.89 9.23
N GLY A 167 -0.86 -10.53 9.37
CA GLY A 167 0.28 -10.32 8.49
C GLY A 167 -0.06 -10.66 7.03
N ALA A 168 -0.71 -11.79 6.79
CA ALA A 168 -1.17 -12.20 5.46
C ALA A 168 -2.21 -11.21 4.88
N LEU A 169 -3.14 -10.75 5.70
CA LEU A 169 -4.14 -9.75 5.32
C LEU A 169 -3.49 -8.41 4.95
N GLY A 170 -2.51 -7.96 5.73
CA GLY A 170 -1.73 -6.75 5.47
C GLY A 170 -0.92 -6.83 4.17
N ALA A 171 -0.24 -7.95 3.93
CA ALA A 171 0.50 -8.21 2.70
C ALA A 171 -0.44 -8.22 1.49
N GLY A 172 -1.51 -9.03 1.55
CA GLY A 172 -2.46 -9.21 0.47
C GLY A 172 -3.20 -7.93 0.11
N GLY A 173 -3.71 -7.20 1.10
CA GLY A 173 -4.41 -5.93 0.88
C GLY A 173 -3.50 -4.87 0.24
N THR A 174 -2.24 -4.78 0.69
CA THR A 174 -1.27 -3.84 0.12
C THR A 174 -0.90 -4.21 -1.30
N LEU A 175 -0.67 -5.50 -1.57
CA LEU A 175 -0.36 -6.00 -2.90
C LEU A 175 -1.51 -5.73 -3.88
N PHE A 176 -2.75 -6.06 -3.50
CA PHE A 176 -3.94 -5.77 -4.30
C PHE A 176 -4.09 -4.28 -4.60
N ARG A 177 -3.80 -3.41 -3.63
CA ARG A 177 -3.86 -1.96 -3.81
C ARG A 177 -2.81 -1.45 -4.78
N LEU A 178 -1.60 -2.00 -4.77
CA LEU A 178 -0.55 -1.64 -5.72
C LEU A 178 -0.92 -2.08 -7.14
N MET A 179 -1.32 -3.34 -7.32
CA MET A 179 -1.71 -3.88 -8.63
C MET A 179 -2.87 -3.12 -9.29
N ARG A 180 -3.88 -2.71 -8.51
CA ARG A 180 -5.01 -1.91 -9.02
C ARG A 180 -4.57 -0.51 -9.48
N ARG A 181 -3.51 0.04 -8.89
CA ARG A 181 -3.03 1.39 -9.22
C ARG A 181 -2.39 1.47 -10.59
N ASP A 182 -1.79 0.38 -11.05
CA ASP A 182 -1.20 0.26 -12.39
C ASP A 182 -2.23 -0.12 -13.46
N SER A 183 -3.43 -0.53 -13.05
CA SER A 183 -4.53 -0.96 -13.94
C SER A 183 -5.40 0.19 -14.46
N HIS A 184 -5.01 1.46 -14.26
CA HIS A 184 -5.60 2.59 -14.96
C HIS A 184 -4.73 2.93 -16.18
N PRO A 185 -4.94 2.27 -17.35
CA PRO A 185 -4.60 2.92 -18.60
C PRO A 185 -5.44 4.20 -18.66
N THR A 186 -4.78 5.33 -18.87
CA THR A 186 -5.40 6.56 -19.36
C THR A 186 -6.47 6.18 -20.37
N ALA A 187 -7.74 6.43 -20.02
CA ALA A 187 -8.86 6.24 -20.92
C ALA A 187 -8.54 6.95 -22.22
N ASP A 188 -8.47 6.19 -23.31
CA ASP A 188 -8.33 6.67 -24.66
C ASP A 188 -9.49 7.63 -24.98
N PRO A 189 -9.26 8.95 -25.12
CA PRO A 189 -10.30 9.88 -25.56
C PRO A 189 -10.31 9.93 -27.09
N ALA A 190 -10.42 8.78 -27.75
CA ALA A 190 -10.55 8.70 -29.20
C ALA A 190 -11.33 7.46 -29.66
N ARG A 191 -12.65 7.46 -29.39
CA ARG A 191 -13.65 6.93 -30.33
C ARG A 191 -14.88 7.80 -30.33
#